data_AF-A0A401PB06-F1
#
_entry.id   AF-A0A401PB06-F1
#
_cell.length_a   1.000
_cell.length_b   1.000
_cell.length_c   1.000
_cell.angle_alpha   90.00
_cell.angle_beta   90.00
_cell.angle_gamma   90.00
#
_symmetry.space_group_name_H-M   'P 1'
#
loop_
_entity.id
_entity.type
_entity.pdbx_description
1 polymer ?
#
loop_
_entity_poly.entity_id
_entity_poly.type
_entity_poly.pdbx_seq_one_letter_code
_entity_poly.pdbx_strand_id
1 'polypeptide(L)'
;MWTEACRIDTMGAKLTVSDADHVVIVGGGFGGIAAAKQLSYYRIPYTLIDIKHAFHHNMGALRASVQKGFAEKTFIGYDATFKSNFKQGKVSDIDLEEQDVIMDNGEVIHFSHLILATGSTGPFPGKLIEPFSRETAIQMYEDLVKEIQKAETIVVVGGGLAGVELAAEIRTDYPDKEVTRDWLKFQTDLLFNESLLCISG
;
A
#
# COMPACT_ATOMS: atom_id res chain seq x y z
N MET A 1 2.37 24.03 38.81
CA MET A 1 0.95 23.73 38.61
C MET A 1 0.46 24.70 37.53
N TRP A 2 0.77 24.37 36.28
CA TRP A 2 0.36 25.09 35.07
C TRP A 2 -0.15 24.01 34.12
N THR A 3 -1.46 23.87 34.03
CA THR A 3 -2.13 23.11 32.96
C THR A 3 -3.52 23.72 32.76
N GLU A 4 -3.55 24.94 32.22
CA GLU A 4 -4.67 25.30 31.37
C GLU A 4 -4.44 24.58 30.04
N ALA A 5 -5.15 23.46 29.88
CA ALA A 5 -5.27 22.81 28.60
C ALA A 5 -5.89 23.81 27.62
N CYS A 6 -5.19 24.08 26.52
CA CYS A 6 -5.73 24.76 25.36
C CYS A 6 -6.98 24.00 24.90
N ARG A 7 -8.17 24.49 25.30
CA ARG A 7 -9.41 24.15 24.62
C ARG A 7 -9.31 24.80 23.26
N ILE A 8 -9.14 23.98 22.23
CA ILE A 8 -9.41 24.40 20.86
C ILE A 8 -10.92 24.62 20.81
N ASP A 9 -11.33 25.86 21.01
CA ASP A 9 -12.66 26.32 20.64
C ASP A 9 -12.77 26.16 19.12
N THR A 10 -13.49 25.14 18.68
CA THR A 10 -13.86 24.96 17.28
C THR A 10 -14.74 26.14 16.90
N MET A 11 -14.13 27.17 16.32
CA MET A 11 -14.82 28.26 15.65
C MET A 11 -15.66 27.68 14.50
N GLY A 12 -16.93 27.39 14.79
CA GLY A 12 -18.10 27.85 14.03
C GLY A 12 -18.29 27.45 12.56
N ALA A 13 -17.48 26.60 11.93
CA ALA A 13 -17.83 26.06 10.62
C ALA A 13 -18.84 24.92 10.79
N LYS A 14 -20.13 25.22 10.60
CA LYS A 14 -21.17 24.19 10.51
C LYS A 14 -20.97 23.46 9.19
N LEU A 15 -20.62 22.18 9.23
CA LEU A 15 -20.45 21.38 8.03
C LEU A 15 -21.83 21.25 7.36
N THR A 16 -22.00 21.88 6.19
CA THR A 16 -23.21 21.75 5.39
C THR A 16 -22.95 20.72 4.31
N VAL A 17 -23.53 19.53 4.48
CA VAL A 17 -23.52 18.47 3.46
C VAL A 17 -24.86 18.56 2.72
N SER A 18 -24.83 18.76 1.41
CA SER A 18 -26.01 18.71 0.56
C SER A 18 -26.38 17.27 0.22
N ASP A 19 -27.64 17.02 -0.14
CA ASP A 19 -28.06 15.68 -0.61
C ASP A 19 -27.38 15.27 -1.94
N ALA A 20 -26.76 16.22 -2.65
CA ALA A 20 -25.99 15.98 -3.87
C ALA A 20 -24.48 15.74 -3.61
N ASP A 21 -24.02 15.89 -2.36
CA ASP A 21 -22.61 15.75 -2.04
C ASP A 21 -22.23 14.27 -1.94
N HIS A 22 -21.55 13.77 -2.98
CA HIS A 22 -20.92 12.46 -2.98
C HIS A 22 -19.44 12.57 -3.33
N VAL A 23 -18.58 11.96 -2.51
CA VAL A 23 -17.13 11.97 -2.70
C VAL A 23 -16.65 10.63 -3.24
N VAL A 24 -15.96 10.62 -4.38
CA VAL A 24 -15.29 9.42 -4.87
C VAL A 24 -13.81 9.47 -4.52
N ILE A 25 -13.30 8.40 -3.89
CA ILE A 25 -11.89 8.22 -3.57
C ILE A 25 -11.34 7.11 -4.46
N VAL A 26 -10.32 7.43 -5.26
CA VAL A 26 -9.63 6.45 -6.11
C VAL A 26 -8.30 6.07 -5.48
N GLY A 27 -8.22 4.86 -4.93
CA GLY A 27 -7.07 4.27 -4.27
C GLY A 27 -7.24 4.17 -2.76
N GLY A 28 -7.26 2.94 -2.24
CA GLY A 28 -7.31 2.58 -0.82
C GLY A 28 -5.94 2.54 -0.14
N GLY A 29 -4.96 3.31 -0.60
CA GLY A 29 -3.68 3.46 0.11
C GLY A 29 -3.81 4.22 1.43
N PHE A 30 -2.67 4.60 2.03
CA PHE A 30 -2.65 5.39 3.26
C PHE A 30 -3.49 6.67 3.16
N GLY A 31 -3.37 7.40 2.04
CA GLY A 31 -4.12 8.65 1.81
C GLY A 31 -5.63 8.41 1.67
N GLY A 32 -6.03 7.44 0.85
CA GLY A 32 -7.46 7.16 0.62
C GLY A 32 -8.16 6.59 1.84
N ILE A 33 -7.51 5.71 2.61
CA ILE A 33 -8.05 5.23 3.89
C ILE A 33 -8.18 6.37 4.89
N ALA A 34 -7.18 7.26 4.99
CA ALA A 34 -7.25 8.42 5.87
C ALA A 34 -8.42 9.33 5.49
N ALA A 35 -8.59 9.62 4.20
CA ALA A 35 -9.72 10.39 3.68
C ALA A 35 -11.05 9.70 4.00
N ALA A 36 -11.23 8.43 3.64
CA ALA A 36 -12.44 7.66 3.87
C ALA A 36 -12.83 7.62 5.36
N LYS A 37 -11.85 7.50 6.27
CA LYS A 37 -12.08 7.56 7.72
C LYS A 37 -12.60 8.93 8.17
N GLN A 38 -12.05 10.02 7.65
CA GLN A 38 -12.53 11.37 7.95
C GLN A 38 -13.94 11.60 7.39
N LEU A 39 -14.20 11.21 6.13
CA LEU A 39 -15.53 11.31 5.52
C LEU A 39 -16.56 10.51 6.32
N SER A 40 -16.20 9.30 6.77
CA SER A 40 -17.05 8.47 7.65
C SER A 40 -17.34 9.16 8.98
N TYR A 41 -16.33 9.77 9.60
CA TYR A 41 -16.48 10.48 10.87
C TYR A 41 -17.47 11.66 10.76
N TYR A 42 -17.38 12.42 9.67
CA TYR A 42 -18.28 13.53 9.39
C TYR A 42 -19.60 13.13 8.71
N ARG A 43 -19.81 11.83 8.43
CA ARG A 43 -20.99 11.27 7.74
C ARG A 43 -21.22 11.87 6.35
N ILE A 44 -20.15 12.18 5.64
CA ILE A 44 -20.22 12.63 4.25
C ILE A 44 -20.35 11.38 3.36
N PRO A 45 -21.32 11.33 2.42
CA PRO A 45 -21.44 10.21 1.48
C PRO A 45 -20.17 10.05 0.63
N TYR A 46 -19.66 8.82 0.53
CA TYR A 46 -18.47 8.54 -0.28
C TYR A 46 -18.44 7.13 -0.84
N THR A 47 -17.66 6.94 -1.90
CA THR A 47 -17.27 5.64 -2.45
C THR A 47 -15.75 5.56 -2.53
N LEU A 48 -15.17 4.55 -1.86
CA LEU A 48 -13.76 4.19 -1.98
C LEU A 48 -13.60 3.09 -3.03
N ILE A 49 -12.78 3.36 -4.05
CA ILE A 49 -12.47 2.43 -5.13
C ILE A 49 -11.01 1.99 -5.02
N ASP A 50 -10.73 0.70 -4.97
CA ASP A 50 -9.38 0.15 -5.14
C ASP A 50 -9.42 -1.16 -5.92
N ILE A 51 -8.36 -1.43 -6.67
CA ILE A 51 -8.20 -2.68 -7.43
C ILE A 51 -8.06 -3.87 -6.46
N LYS A 52 -7.47 -3.65 -5.29
CA LYS A 52 -7.27 -4.65 -4.23
C LYS A 52 -8.48 -4.72 -3.31
N HIS A 53 -8.79 -5.92 -2.79
CA HIS A 53 -9.80 -6.10 -1.74
C HIS A 53 -9.31 -5.78 -0.32
N ALA A 54 -8.00 -5.60 -0.15
CA ALA A 54 -7.40 -5.32 1.13
C ALA A 54 -6.32 -4.24 1.00
N PHE A 55 -6.23 -3.43 2.04
CA PHE A 55 -5.09 -2.56 2.26
C PHE A 55 -3.85 -3.40 2.54
N HIS A 56 -2.77 -3.12 1.81
CA HIS A 56 -1.47 -3.68 2.09
C HIS A 56 -0.60 -2.61 2.78
N HIS A 57 -0.30 -2.83 4.07
CA HIS A 57 0.59 -2.01 4.87
C HIS A 57 2.05 -2.29 4.49
N ASN A 58 2.46 -1.74 3.35
CA ASN A 58 3.74 -2.05 2.71
C ASN A 58 4.98 -1.66 3.54
N MET A 59 4.85 -0.82 4.57
CA MET A 59 5.93 -0.59 5.54
C MET A 59 6.29 -1.85 6.34
N GLY A 60 5.38 -2.83 6.44
CA GLY A 60 5.66 -4.14 7.05
C GLY A 60 6.04 -5.21 6.03
N ALA A 61 6.12 -4.88 4.74
CA ALA A 61 6.31 -5.84 3.67
C ALA A 61 7.70 -6.49 3.69
N LEU A 62 8.74 -5.71 4.01
CA LEU A 62 10.10 -6.23 4.07
C LEU A 62 10.27 -7.17 5.27
N ARG A 63 9.67 -6.84 6.41
CA ARG A 63 9.53 -7.77 7.54
C ARG A 63 8.77 -9.05 7.15
N ALA A 64 7.69 -8.92 6.38
CA ALA A 64 6.92 -10.06 5.88
C ALA A 64 7.73 -10.98 4.95
N SER A 65 8.75 -10.46 4.28
CA SER A 65 9.61 -11.25 3.40
C SER A 65 10.63 -12.13 4.13
N VAL A 66 10.92 -11.86 5.41
CA VAL A 66 11.92 -12.61 6.18
C VAL A 66 11.29 -13.48 7.28
N GLN A 67 10.15 -13.04 7.83
CA GLN A 67 9.49 -13.66 8.97
C GLN A 67 8.23 -14.42 8.54
N LYS A 68 8.27 -15.74 8.72
CA LYS A 68 7.13 -16.64 8.48
C LYS A 68 5.88 -16.19 9.23
N GLY A 69 4.73 -16.16 8.54
CA GLY A 69 3.43 -15.80 9.09
C GLY A 69 3.23 -14.30 9.36
N PHE A 70 4.23 -13.46 9.09
CA PHE A 70 4.11 -12.02 9.35
C PHE A 70 3.26 -11.32 8.28
N ALA A 71 3.28 -11.82 7.04
CA ALA A 71 2.52 -11.27 5.92
C ALA A 71 1.02 -11.10 6.23
N GLU A 72 0.43 -12.03 6.97
CA GLU A 72 -1.00 -11.97 7.30
C GLU A 72 -1.39 -10.70 8.08
N LYS A 73 -0.46 -10.14 8.86
CA LYS A 73 -0.62 -8.92 9.66
C LYS A 73 -0.52 -7.64 8.84
N THR A 74 0.02 -7.71 7.62
CA THR A 74 0.18 -6.53 6.75
C THR A 74 -1.05 -6.27 5.89
N PHE A 75 -2.06 -7.15 5.90
CA PHE A 75 -3.30 -6.99 5.13
C PHE A 75 -4.50 -6.66 6.01
N ILE A 76 -5.24 -5.61 5.63
CA ILE A 76 -6.48 -5.19 6.31
C ILE A 76 -7.60 -5.13 5.27
N GLY A 77 -8.64 -5.96 5.43
CA GLY A 77 -9.74 -6.04 4.47
C GLY A 77 -10.59 -4.76 4.41
N TYR A 78 -10.92 -4.32 3.20
CA TYR A 78 -11.75 -3.13 3.01
C TYR A 78 -13.22 -3.38 3.32
N ASP A 79 -13.77 -4.53 2.94
CA ASP A 79 -15.20 -4.85 3.14
C ASP A 79 -15.61 -4.77 4.62
N ALA A 80 -14.78 -5.30 5.52
CA ALA A 80 -15.01 -5.21 6.96
C ALA A 80 -14.92 -3.77 7.48
N THR A 81 -14.06 -2.94 6.89
CA THR A 81 -13.74 -1.58 7.36
C THR A 81 -14.73 -0.54 6.83
N PHE A 82 -15.10 -0.63 5.56
CA PHE A 82 -15.85 0.40 4.83
C PHE A 82 -17.22 -0.09 4.31
N LYS A 83 -17.50 -1.40 4.38
CA LYS A 83 -18.81 -1.99 4.06
C LYS A 83 -19.31 -1.53 2.67
N SER A 84 -20.53 -1.00 2.61
CA SER A 84 -21.17 -0.51 1.38
C SER A 84 -20.47 0.67 0.73
N ASN A 85 -19.56 1.37 1.44
CA ASN A 85 -18.83 2.50 0.88
C ASN A 85 -17.56 2.07 0.14
N PHE A 86 -17.24 0.77 0.11
CA PHE A 86 -16.12 0.25 -0.67
C PHE A 86 -16.63 -0.45 -1.92
N LYS A 87 -15.92 -0.22 -3.01
CA LYS A 87 -16.12 -0.89 -4.27
C LYS A 87 -14.79 -1.37 -4.81
N GLN A 88 -14.66 -2.67 -5.02
CA GLN A 88 -13.46 -3.21 -5.64
C GLN A 88 -13.52 -3.05 -7.16
N GLY A 89 -12.45 -2.55 -7.75
CA GLY A 89 -12.28 -2.47 -9.20
C GLY A 89 -11.22 -1.46 -9.62
N LYS A 90 -10.94 -1.41 -10.92
CA LYS A 90 -9.96 -0.49 -11.48
C LYS A 90 -10.66 0.66 -12.17
N VAL A 91 -10.26 1.88 -11.80
CA VAL A 91 -10.63 3.08 -12.55
C VAL A 91 -9.80 3.12 -13.83
N SER A 92 -10.47 3.20 -14.97
CA SER A 92 -9.87 3.29 -16.30
C SER A 92 -9.76 4.72 -16.78
N ASP A 93 -10.75 5.56 -16.46
CA ASP A 93 -10.81 6.96 -16.91
C ASP A 93 -11.63 7.85 -15.97
N ILE A 94 -11.50 9.17 -16.12
CA ILE A 94 -12.22 10.17 -15.33
C ILE A 94 -12.70 11.29 -16.25
N ASP A 95 -14.02 11.45 -16.36
CA ASP A 95 -14.65 12.56 -17.05
C ASP A 95 -14.88 13.71 -16.06
N LEU A 96 -14.20 14.84 -16.28
CA LEU A 96 -14.32 16.02 -15.42
C LEU A 96 -15.47 16.95 -15.84
N GLU A 97 -15.98 16.82 -17.07
CA GLU A 97 -17.11 17.61 -17.56
C GLU A 97 -18.41 17.07 -16.99
N GLU A 98 -18.59 15.75 -17.07
CA GLU A 98 -19.76 15.04 -16.51
C GLU A 98 -19.59 14.65 -15.03
N GLN A 99 -18.39 14.86 -14.48
CA GLN A 99 -18.01 14.51 -13.10
C GLN A 99 -18.18 13.02 -12.78
N ASP A 100 -17.65 12.18 -13.66
CA ASP A 100 -17.84 10.74 -13.64
C ASP A 100 -16.50 9.98 -13.55
N VAL A 101 -16.44 8.98 -12.68
CA VAL A 101 -15.36 7.99 -12.65
C VAL A 101 -15.78 6.76 -13.44
N ILE A 102 -14.98 6.39 -14.44
CA ILE A 102 -15.24 5.25 -15.33
C ILE A 102 -14.37 4.08 -14.88
N MET A 103 -15.00 2.95 -14.63
CA MET A 103 -14.34 1.70 -14.26
C MET A 103 -13.98 0.88 -15.50
N ASP A 104 -13.01 -0.04 -15.37
CA ASP A 104 -12.58 -0.93 -16.44
C ASP A 104 -13.68 -1.88 -16.96
N ASN A 105 -14.65 -2.20 -16.11
CA ASN A 105 -15.84 -2.98 -16.44
C ASN A 105 -16.96 -2.13 -17.12
N GLY A 106 -16.73 -0.84 -17.38
CA GLY A 106 -17.70 0.08 -17.97
C GLY A 106 -18.71 0.69 -17.00
N GLU A 107 -18.63 0.37 -15.71
CA GLU A 107 -19.46 1.03 -14.71
C GLU A 107 -19.02 2.50 -14.51
N VAL A 108 -20.00 3.38 -14.33
CA VAL A 108 -19.79 4.81 -14.15
C VAL A 108 -20.28 5.24 -12.78
N ILE A 109 -19.46 6.01 -12.06
CA ILE A 109 -19.75 6.50 -10.71
C ILE A 109 -19.61 8.02 -10.70
N HIS A 110 -20.76 8.69 -10.57
CA HIS A 110 -20.83 10.14 -10.48
C HIS A 110 -20.28 10.67 -9.16
N PHE A 111 -19.63 11.83 -9.20
CA PHE A 111 -19.08 12.49 -8.02
C PHE A 111 -19.32 14.00 -8.00
N SER A 112 -19.53 14.54 -6.81
CA SER A 112 -19.43 16.00 -6.59
C SER A 112 -17.97 16.41 -6.32
N HIS A 113 -17.20 15.52 -5.69
CA HIS A 113 -15.81 15.74 -5.31
C HIS A 113 -15.01 14.45 -5.55
N LEU A 114 -13.77 14.62 -6.03
CA LEU A 114 -12.88 13.52 -6.37
C LEU A 114 -11.57 13.60 -5.57
N ILE A 115 -11.18 12.49 -4.96
CA ILE A 115 -9.88 12.34 -4.28
C ILE A 115 -9.06 11.29 -5.01
N LEU A 116 -7.93 11.70 -5.59
CA LEU A 116 -6.96 10.80 -6.20
C LEU A 116 -5.88 10.40 -5.18
N ALA A 117 -5.91 9.14 -4.78
CA ALA A 117 -5.00 8.54 -3.80
C ALA A 117 -4.38 7.23 -4.32
N THR A 118 -4.08 7.18 -5.62
CA THR A 118 -3.60 6.00 -6.36
C THR A 118 -2.20 5.52 -5.95
N GLY A 119 -1.43 6.37 -5.26
CA GLY A 119 -0.11 6.03 -4.73
C GLY A 119 0.93 5.82 -5.84
N SER A 120 1.81 4.84 -5.65
CA SER A 120 2.91 4.52 -6.56
C SER A 120 3.06 3.00 -6.72
N THR A 121 3.62 2.59 -7.84
CA THR A 121 4.07 1.22 -8.12
C THR A 121 5.51 1.00 -7.66
N GLY A 122 5.97 -0.25 -7.68
CA GLY A 122 7.35 -0.63 -7.37
C GLY A 122 7.50 -2.14 -7.28
N PRO A 123 8.72 -2.67 -7.14
CA PRO A 123 8.98 -4.10 -7.16
C PRO A 123 8.60 -4.82 -5.84
N PHE A 124 8.27 -6.10 -5.96
CA PHE A 124 8.20 -7.03 -4.84
C PHE A 124 9.63 -7.28 -4.28
N PRO A 125 9.83 -7.42 -2.95
CA PRO A 125 8.83 -7.52 -1.89
C PRO A 125 8.28 -6.19 -1.34
N GLY A 126 8.82 -5.03 -1.72
CA GLY A 126 8.41 -3.73 -1.15
C GLY A 126 7.02 -3.25 -1.61
N LYS A 127 6.57 -3.70 -2.78
CA LYS A 127 5.27 -3.38 -3.37
C LYS A 127 4.72 -4.60 -4.11
N LEU A 128 3.39 -4.64 -4.27
CA LEU A 128 2.69 -5.66 -5.06
C LEU A 128 2.19 -4.98 -6.33
N ILE A 129 2.64 -5.44 -7.50
CA ILE A 129 2.40 -4.79 -8.80
C ILE A 129 1.07 -5.22 -9.44
N GLU A 130 0.67 -6.47 -9.25
CA GLU A 130 -0.56 -7.01 -9.83
C GLU A 130 -1.69 -7.11 -8.80
N PRO A 131 -2.95 -7.14 -9.25
CA PRO A 131 -4.09 -7.40 -8.38
C PRO A 131 -4.05 -8.85 -7.90
N PHE A 132 -3.34 -9.08 -6.80
CA PHE A 132 -3.35 -10.36 -6.10
C PHE A 132 -4.53 -10.39 -5.11
N SER A 133 -5.14 -11.57 -4.97
CA SER A 133 -5.95 -11.84 -3.78
C SER A 133 -5.04 -11.74 -2.54
N ARG A 134 -5.65 -11.47 -1.38
CA ARG A 134 -4.92 -11.43 -0.11
C ARG A 134 -4.15 -12.73 0.11
N GLU A 135 -4.76 -13.86 -0.21
CA GLU A 135 -4.22 -15.20 -0.04
C GLU A 135 -3.01 -15.43 -0.96
N THR A 136 -3.10 -15.04 -2.24
CA THR A 136 -1.98 -15.13 -3.19
C THR A 136 -0.83 -14.23 -2.75
N ALA A 137 -1.11 -13.00 -2.32
CA ALA A 137 -0.08 -12.09 -1.85
C ALA A 137 0.65 -12.61 -0.60
N ILE A 138 -0.09 -13.17 0.37
CA ILE A 138 0.49 -13.82 1.55
C ILE A 138 1.36 -15.01 1.13
N GLN A 139 0.88 -15.85 0.21
CA GLN A 139 1.63 -17.01 -0.27
C GLN A 139 2.96 -16.61 -0.93
N MET A 140 2.98 -15.52 -1.71
CA MET A 140 4.22 -14.99 -2.29
C MET A 140 5.26 -14.61 -1.23
N TYR A 141 4.84 -13.99 -0.12
CA TYR A 141 5.74 -13.71 1.00
C TYR A 141 6.23 -15.00 1.68
N GLU A 142 5.34 -15.97 1.92
CA GLU A 142 5.71 -17.26 2.51
C GLU A 142 6.70 -18.04 1.65
N ASP A 143 6.58 -17.96 0.33
CA ASP A 143 7.51 -18.60 -0.59
C ASP A 143 8.85 -17.87 -0.59
N LEU A 144 8.87 -16.54 -0.58
CA LEU A 144 10.10 -15.76 -0.44
C LEU A 144 10.84 -16.07 0.88
N VAL A 145 10.12 -16.19 2.00
CA VAL A 145 10.69 -16.60 3.29
C VAL A 145 11.40 -17.95 3.17
N LYS A 146 10.78 -18.94 2.50
CA LYS A 146 11.40 -20.27 2.29
C LYS A 146 12.66 -20.18 1.45
N GLU A 147 12.66 -19.38 0.38
CA GLU A 147 13.84 -19.22 -0.47
C GLU A 147 14.99 -18.55 0.28
N ILE A 148 14.70 -17.51 1.07
CA ILE A 148 15.69 -16.88 1.97
C ILE A 148 16.24 -17.88 2.99
N GLN A 149 15.39 -18.74 3.56
CA GLN A 149 15.81 -19.75 4.53
C GLN A 149 16.75 -20.79 3.92
N LYS A 150 16.51 -21.23 2.68
CA LYS A 150 17.34 -22.21 1.98
C LYS A 150 18.68 -21.66 1.53
N ALA A 151 18.74 -20.37 1.15
CA ALA A 151 19.93 -19.78 0.56
C ALA A 151 21.05 -19.54 1.58
N GLU A 152 22.28 -19.90 1.25
CA GLU A 152 23.45 -19.58 2.09
C GLU A 152 23.94 -18.15 1.87
N THR A 153 23.86 -17.69 0.61
CA THR A 153 24.28 -16.35 0.18
C THR A 153 23.10 -15.63 -0.47
N ILE A 154 22.92 -14.35 -0.13
CA ILE A 154 21.83 -13.52 -0.64
C ILE A 154 22.39 -12.21 -1.18
N VAL A 155 22.02 -11.87 -2.42
CA VAL A 155 22.38 -10.59 -3.05
C VAL A 155 21.16 -9.69 -3.12
N VAL A 156 21.26 -8.52 -2.49
CA VAL A 156 20.24 -7.47 -2.54
C VAL A 156 20.66 -6.43 -3.58
N VAL A 157 19.95 -6.37 -4.70
CA VAL A 157 20.22 -5.36 -5.74
C VAL A 157 19.43 -4.08 -5.41
N GLY A 158 20.13 -2.94 -5.36
CA GLY A 158 19.54 -1.60 -5.17
C GLY A 158 19.67 -1.04 -3.75
N GLY A 159 20.23 0.18 -3.64
CA GLY A 159 20.68 0.80 -2.37
C GLY A 159 19.81 1.87 -1.80
N GLY A 160 18.59 1.96 -2.30
CA GLY A 160 17.55 2.76 -1.69
C GLY A 160 17.17 2.20 -0.31
N LEU A 161 16.33 2.97 0.39
CA LEU A 161 15.85 2.64 1.73
C LEU A 161 15.30 1.21 1.81
N ALA A 162 14.49 0.78 0.83
CA ALA A 162 13.92 -0.56 0.80
C ALA A 162 14.98 -1.67 0.70
N GLY A 163 16.04 -1.49 -0.09
CA GLY A 163 17.11 -2.49 -0.20
C GLY A 163 17.98 -2.54 1.05
N VAL A 164 18.28 -1.37 1.64
CA VAL A 164 19.00 -1.29 2.92
C VAL A 164 18.22 -1.94 4.06
N GLU A 165 16.91 -1.69 4.13
CA GLU A 165 16.00 -2.29 5.12
C GLU A 165 15.87 -3.80 4.91
N LEU A 166 15.67 -4.27 3.68
CA LEU A 166 15.60 -5.71 3.40
C LEU A 166 16.89 -6.44 3.80
N ALA A 167 18.05 -5.88 3.46
CA ALA A 167 19.34 -6.45 3.86
C ALA A 167 19.50 -6.49 5.40
N ALA A 168 19.00 -5.47 6.10
CA ALA A 168 19.02 -5.42 7.56
C ALA A 168 18.05 -6.43 8.19
N GLU A 169 16.83 -6.55 7.68
CA GLU A 169 15.84 -7.55 8.11
C GLU A 169 16.39 -8.98 7.97
N ILE A 170 16.98 -9.31 6.81
CA ILE A 170 17.59 -10.63 6.57
C ILE A 170 18.73 -10.87 7.56
N ARG A 171 19.65 -9.91 7.72
CA ARG A 171 20.81 -10.06 8.62
C ARG A 171 20.40 -10.17 10.08
N THR A 172 19.30 -9.54 10.47
CA THR A 172 18.79 -9.57 11.84
C THR A 172 18.18 -10.93 12.17
N ASP A 173 17.36 -11.48 11.29
CA ASP A 173 16.68 -12.76 11.53
C ASP A 173 17.58 -13.99 11.17
N TYR A 174 18.58 -13.81 10.30
CA TYR A 174 19.52 -14.85 9.87
C TYR A 174 20.99 -14.36 9.94
N PRO A 175 21.59 -14.24 11.14
CA PRO A 175 22.91 -13.63 11.33
C PRO A 175 24.03 -14.36 10.59
N ASP A 176 23.91 -15.68 10.45
CA ASP A 176 24.94 -16.56 9.86
C ASP A 176 24.99 -16.53 8.32
N LYS A 177 23.96 -15.99 7.65
CA LYS A 177 23.89 -15.97 6.16
C LYS A 177 24.79 -14.88 5.58
N GLU A 178 25.45 -15.13 4.46
CA GLU A 178 26.20 -14.07 3.78
C GLU A 178 25.26 -13.17 2.97
N VAL A 179 25.01 -11.96 3.48
CA VAL A 179 24.33 -10.88 2.75
C VAL A 179 25.39 -9.98 2.14
N THR A 180 25.71 -10.20 0.87
CA THR A 180 26.71 -9.42 0.15
C THR A 180 26.09 -8.08 -0.28
N ARG A 181 26.56 -6.99 0.34
CA ARG A 181 26.25 -5.61 -0.09
C ARG A 181 27.22 -5.20 -1.19
N ASP A 182 27.15 -5.84 -2.35
CA ASP A 182 28.10 -5.59 -3.44
C ASP A 182 27.74 -4.29 -4.19
N TRP A 183 27.91 -3.15 -3.52
CA TRP A 183 27.76 -1.82 -4.13
C TRP A 183 28.80 -1.55 -5.22
N LEU A 184 29.99 -2.17 -5.14
CA LEU A 184 31.16 -1.78 -5.93
C LEU A 184 31.46 -2.69 -7.13
N LYS A 185 30.97 -3.93 -7.17
CA LYS A 185 31.22 -4.85 -8.30
C LYS A 185 30.15 -4.81 -9.38
N PHE A 186 28.93 -4.41 -9.05
CA PHE A 186 27.81 -4.41 -10.01
C PHE A 186 27.60 -3.06 -10.73
N GLN A 187 28.30 -2.00 -10.34
CA GLN A 187 28.12 -0.67 -10.92
C GLN A 187 28.74 -0.51 -12.32
N THR A 188 29.58 -1.45 -12.77
CA THR A 188 30.15 -1.41 -14.13
C THR A 188 29.31 -2.10 -15.20
N ASP A 189 28.34 -2.96 -14.86
CA ASP A 189 27.65 -3.79 -15.88
C ASP A 189 26.14 -3.57 -16.03
N LEU A 190 25.43 -2.92 -15.09
CA LEU A 190 23.99 -2.67 -15.24
C LEU A 190 23.63 -1.24 -14.84
N LEU A 191 23.77 -0.34 -15.82
CA LEU A 191 23.09 0.94 -15.85
C LEU A 191 21.57 0.71 -15.85
N PHE A 192 20.89 1.22 -14.81
CA PHE A 192 19.44 1.37 -14.69
C PHE A 192 18.61 0.08 -14.82
N ASN A 193 18.29 -0.60 -13.71
CA ASN A 193 16.90 -0.75 -13.25
C ASN A 193 16.76 -1.48 -11.90
N GLU A 194 15.67 -1.14 -11.20
CA GLU A 194 14.88 -1.86 -10.19
C GLU A 194 15.48 -3.01 -9.35
N SER A 195 15.23 -2.93 -8.04
CA SER A 195 15.68 -3.90 -7.03
C SER A 195 15.11 -5.30 -7.27
N LEU A 196 15.96 -6.21 -7.76
CA LEU A 196 15.75 -7.66 -7.75
C LEU A 196 16.51 -8.31 -6.58
N LEU A 197 15.90 -9.30 -5.95
CA LEU A 197 16.61 -10.21 -5.06
C LEU A 197 17.13 -11.37 -5.90
N CYS A 198 18.46 -11.52 -6.01
CA CYS A 198 19.07 -12.70 -6.61
C CYS A 198 19.41 -13.69 -5.50
N ILE A 199 18.76 -14.85 -5.54
CA ILE A 199 19.01 -15.97 -4.63
C ILE A 199 19.80 -17.02 -5.42
N SER A 200 21.06 -17.24 -5.06
CA SER A 200 21.86 -18.35 -5.59
C SER A 200 21.90 -19.48 -4.56
N GLY A 201 21.54 -20.69 -5.00
CA GLY A 201 21.71 -21.92 -4.23
C GLY A 201 23.08 -22.55 -4.39
#